data_AF-I2NRK5-F1
#
_entry.id   AF-I2NRK5-F1
#
_cell.length_a   1.000
_cell.length_b   1.000
_cell.length_c   1.000
_cell.angle_alpha   90.00
_cell.angle_beta   90.00
_cell.angle_gamma   90.00
#
_symmetry.space_group_name_H-M   'P 1'
#
loop_
_entity.id
_entity.type
_entity.pdbx_description
1 polymer ?
#
loop_
_entity_poly.entity_id
_entity_poly.type
_entity_poly.pdbx_seq_one_letter_code
_entity_poly.pdbx_strand_id
1 'polypeptide(L)' 'MESFFAVLKTECFYNAGELTVDELMKQIDDYMDYYNRERCSLKLKKLSPVAYRTQLAQSA' A
#
# COMPACT_ATOMS: atom_id res chain seq x y z
N MET A 1 12.56 7.45 4.95
CA MET A 1 11.28 7.17 4.27
C MET A 1 11.33 5.69 3.92
N GLU A 2 10.46 4.85 4.47
CA GLU A 2 10.47 3.42 4.10
C GLU A 2 10.01 3.29 2.65
N SER A 3 10.72 2.46 1.86
CA SER A 3 10.35 2.19 0.47
C SER A 3 9.07 1.35 0.43
N PHE A 4 8.17 1.65 -0.51
CA PHE A 4 6.98 0.83 -0.77
C PHE A 4 7.33 -0.66 -0.87
N PHE A 5 8.41 -1.00 -1.59
CA PHE A 5 8.85 -2.38 -1.77
C PHE A 5 9.39 -3.02 -0.48
N ALA A 6 9.94 -2.23 0.43
CA ALA A 6 10.36 -2.75 1.74
C ALA A 6 9.13 -3.13 2.57
N VAL A 7 8.14 -2.22 2.61
CA VAL A 7 6.90 -2.41 3.35
C VAL A 7 6.06 -3.55 2.77
N LEU A 8 5.91 -3.61 1.45
CA LEU A 8 5.22 -4.71 0.75
C LEU A 8 5.84 -6.06 1.11
N LYS A 9 7.18 -6.17 1.08
CA LYS A 9 7.87 -7.42 1.45
C LYS A 9 7.61 -7.82 2.91
N THR A 10 7.68 -6.88 3.83
CA THR A 10 7.49 -7.17 5.26
C THR A 10 6.03 -7.44 5.64
N GLU A 11 5.09 -6.69 5.07
CA GLU A 11 3.67 -6.79 5.44
C GLU A 11 2.91 -7.85 4.65
N CYS A 12 3.32 -8.15 3.42
CA CYS A 12 2.61 -9.07 2.53
C CYS A 12 3.30 -10.44 2.42
N PHE A 13 4.64 -10.49 2.32
CA PHE A 13 5.34 -11.75 1.96
C PHE A 13 6.12 -12.41 3.09
N TYR A 14 6.50 -11.68 4.14
CA TYR A 14 7.40 -12.21 5.18
C TYR A 14 6.86 -13.49 5.85
N ASN A 15 5.54 -13.66 5.90
CA ASN A 15 4.87 -14.83 6.49
C ASN A 15 4.00 -15.61 5.49
N ALA A 16 4.09 -15.34 4.18
CA ALA A 16 3.15 -15.90 3.21
C ALA A 16 3.43 -17.36 2.80
N GLY A 17 4.62 -17.88 3.12
CA GLY A 17 5.03 -19.22 2.67
C GLY A 17 5.34 -19.26 1.16
N GLU A 18 5.26 -20.45 0.58
CA GLU A 18 5.38 -20.61 -0.89
C GLU A 18 4.07 -20.22 -1.56
N LEU A 19 4.15 -19.35 -2.57
CA LEU A 19 3.01 -18.90 -3.36
C LEU A 19 3.21 -19.32 -4.81
N THR A 20 2.13 -19.73 -5.46
CA THR A 20 2.09 -19.81 -6.93
C THR A 20 2.19 -18.40 -7.53
N VAL A 21 2.49 -18.32 -8.83
CA VAL A 21 2.57 -17.03 -9.53
C VAL A 21 1.22 -16.31 -9.48
N ASP A 22 0.10 -17.03 -9.61
CA ASP A 22 -1.24 -16.45 -9.57
C ASP A 22 -1.60 -15.90 -8.18
N GLU A 23 -1.27 -16.64 -7.12
CA GLU A 23 -1.46 -16.17 -5.74
C GLU A 23 -0.60 -14.95 -5.43
N LEU A 24 0.64 -14.93 -5.92
CA LEU A 24 1.55 -13.79 -5.78
C LEU A 24 0.97 -12.55 -6.48
N MET A 25 0.51 -12.67 -7.73
CA MET A 25 -0.09 -11.56 -8.47
C MET A 25 -1.31 -11.01 -7.73
N LYS A 26 -2.21 -11.89 -7.29
CA LYS A 26 -3.40 -11.51 -6.54
C LYS A 26 -3.05 -10.77 -5.23
N GLN A 27 -2.08 -11.27 -4.47
CA GLN A 27 -1.65 -10.60 -3.23
C GLN A 27 -1.06 -9.21 -3.50
N ILE A 28 -0.29 -9.05 -4.56
CA ILE A 28 0.26 -7.74 -4.96
C ILE A 28 -0.89 -6.78 -5.31
N ASP A 29 -1.84 -7.20 -6.13
CA ASP A 29 -2.97 -6.37 -6.55
C ASP A 29 -3.83 -5.94 -5.35
N ASP A 30 -4.20 -6.91 -4.51
CA ASP A 30 -4.97 -6.66 -3.27
C ASP A 30 -4.22 -5.67 -2.35
N TYR A 31 -2.89 -5.84 -2.21
CA TYR A 31 -2.08 -4.94 -1.38
C TYR A 31 -1.93 -3.55 -2.00
N MET A 32 -1.81 -3.42 -3.33
CA MET A 32 -1.74 -2.12 -3.99
C MET A 32 -3.02 -1.30 -3.79
N ASP A 33 -4.18 -1.95 -3.87
CA ASP A 33 -5.46 -1.28 -3.64
C ASP A 33 -5.60 -0.82 -2.17
N TYR A 34 -5.31 -1.71 -1.21
CA TYR A 34 -5.25 -1.36 0.20
C TYR A 34 -4.28 -0.18 0.45
N TYR A 35 -3.06 -0.28 -0.07
CA TYR A 35 -2.02 0.74 0.12
C TYR A 35 -2.47 2.11 -0.39
N ASN A 36 -3.11 2.16 -1.57
CA ASN A 36 -3.52 3.41 -2.18
C ASN A 36 -4.79 4.02 -1.58
N ARG A 37 -5.77 3.18 -1.23
CA ARG A 37 -7.14 3.63 -0.93
C ARG A 37 -7.45 3.62 0.56
N GLU A 38 -6.89 2.68 1.31
CA GLU A 38 -7.33 2.37 2.67
C GLU A 38 -6.24 2.61 3.72
N ARG A 39 -4.97 2.53 3.35
CA ARG A 39 -3.84 2.66 4.28
C ARG A 39 -3.87 4.01 5.00
N CYS A 40 -4.21 3.97 6.28
CA CYS A 40 -4.14 5.12 7.17
C CYS A 40 -2.70 5.34 7.66
N SER A 41 -2.00 6.31 7.07
CA SER A 41 -0.67 6.72 7.54
C SER A 41 -0.77 7.90 8.50
N LEU A 42 -0.15 7.79 9.68
CA LEU A 42 -0.03 8.91 10.63
C LEU A 42 0.69 10.11 10.00
N LYS A 43 1.63 9.86 9.07
CA LYS A 43 2.35 10.91 8.33
C LYS A 43 1.46 11.67 7.35
N LEU A 44 0.39 11.04 6.87
CA LEU A 44 -0.57 11.65 5.93
C LEU A 44 -1.81 12.17 6.65
N LYS A 45 -1.70 12.55 7.93
CA LYS A 45 -2.85 13.01 8.74
C LYS A 45 -4.01 12.00 8.78
N LYS A 46 -3.70 10.70 8.76
CA LYS A 46 -4.68 9.59 8.67
C LYS A 46 -5.45 9.51 7.35
N LEU A 47 -4.95 10.17 6.30
CA LEU A 47 -5.49 10.03 4.95
C LEU A 47 -4.81 8.87 4.23
N SER A 48 -5.53 8.26 3.30
CA SER A 48 -4.93 7.37 2.32
C SER A 48 -4.07 8.15 1.33
N PRO A 49 -3.09 7.51 0.65
CA PRO A 49 -2.28 8.18 -0.35
C PRO A 49 -3.10 8.90 -1.44
N VAL A 50 -4.18 8.29 -1.91
CA VAL A 50 -5.08 8.93 -2.90
C VAL A 50 -5.78 10.15 -2.30
N ALA A 51 -6.33 10.04 -1.09
CA ALA A 51 -7.02 11.16 -0.43
C ALA A 51 -6.06 12.33 -0.16
N TYR A 52 -4.85 12.04 0.29
CA TYR A 52 -3.81 13.04 0.52
C TYR A 52 -3.44 13.79 -0.77
N ARG A 53 -3.21 13.06 -1.89
CA ARG A 53 -2.92 13.69 -3.19
C ARG A 53 -4.07 14.56 -3.69
N THR A 54 -5.31 14.09 -3.51
CA THR A 54 -6.51 14.83 -3.91
C THR A 54 -6.63 16.14 -3.13
N GLN A 55 -6.42 16.11 -1.82
CA GLN A 55 -6.45 17.32 -0.99
C GLN A 55 -5.36 18.32 -1.41
N LEU A 56 -4.14 17.85 -1.67
CA LEU A 56 -3.05 18.72 -2.14
C LEU A 56 -3.39 19.38 -3.49
N ALA A 57 -3.95 18.62 -4.43
CA ALA A 57 -4.36 19.15 -5.74
C ALA A 57 -5.50 20.17 -5.64
N GLN A 58 -6.41 20.02 -4.67
CA GLN A 58 -7.50 20.97 -4.41
C GLN A 58 -7.07 22.22 -3.63
N SER A 59 -5.89 22.18 -3.00
CA SER A 59 -5.34 23.29 -2.21
C SER A 59 -4.32 24.12 -2.98
N ALA A 60 -4.08 23.78 -4.26
CA ALA A 60 -3.21 24.48 -5.20
C ALA A 60 -4.05 25.38 -6.12
#